data_AF-A0A0M3JGY8-F1
#
_entry.id   AF-A0A0M3JGY8-F1
#
_cell.length_a   1.000
_cell.length_b   1.000
_cell.length_c   1.000
_cell.angle_alpha   90.00
_cell.angle_beta   90.00
_cell.angle_gamma   90.00
#
_symmetry.space_group_name_H-M   'P 1'
#
loop_
_entity.id
_entity.type
_entity.pdbx_description
1 polymer ?
#
loop_
_entity_poly.entity_id
_entity_poly.type
_entity_poly.pdbx_seq_one_letter_code
_entity_poly.pdbx_strand_id
1 'polypeptide(L)' 'MGITRDVCQLMERLAVCITRAEPVLLVGETGVGKTSVVQAIAAHTNVNLRVVNLSQHSDSSDLIGGSVIGESI' A
#
# COMPACT_ATOMS: atom_id res chain seq x y z
N MET A 1 -7.04 -10.40 -14.28
CA MET A 1 -7.32 -10.61 -12.85
C MET A 1 -8.70 -11.24 -12.76
N GLY A 2 -8.82 -12.48 -12.29
CA GLY A 2 -10.13 -13.11 -12.08
C GLY A 2 -10.78 -12.48 -10.86
N ILE A 3 -11.88 -11.77 -11.04
CA ILE A 3 -12.68 -11.25 -9.93
C ILE A 3 -13.41 -12.43 -9.30
N THR A 4 -12.79 -13.07 -8.30
CA THR A 4 -13.43 -14.10 -7.48
C THR A 4 -14.21 -13.44 -6.34
N ARG A 5 -15.15 -14.18 -5.74
CA ARG A 5 -15.96 -13.67 -4.62
C ARG A 5 -15.09 -13.17 -3.46
N ASP A 6 -14.00 -13.86 -3.16
CA ASP A 6 -13.08 -13.48 -2.08
C ASP A 6 -12.38 -12.15 -2.36
N VAL A 7 -12.01 -11.91 -3.63
CA VAL A 7 -11.40 -10.65 -4.07
C VAL A 7 -12.41 -9.50 -3.96
N CYS A 8 -13.66 -9.69 -4.38
CA CYS A 8 -14.70 -8.67 -4.20
C CYS A 8 -14.87 -8.30 -2.73
N GLN A 9 -14.97 -9.30 -1.85
CA GLN A 9 -15.20 -9.07 -0.44
C GLN A 9 -14.00 -8.39 0.25
N LEU A 10 -12.78 -8.69 -0.19
CA LEU A 10 -11.59 -7.96 0.23
C LEU A 10 -11.60 -6.51 -0.25
N MET A 11 -11.96 -6.26 -1.51
CA MET A 11 -12.08 -4.90 -2.06
C MET A 11 -13.12 -4.06 -1.31
N GLU A 12 -14.28 -4.63 -0.99
CA GLU A 12 -15.32 -3.95 -0.19
C GLU A 12 -14.79 -3.52 1.18
N ARG A 13 -14.10 -4.43 1.89
CA ARG A 13 -13.50 -4.12 3.20
C ARG A 13 -12.43 -3.04 3.10
N LEU A 14 -11.57 -3.13 2.09
CA LEU A 14 -10.55 -2.11 1.83
C LEU A 14 -11.17 -0.76 1.51
N ALA A 15 -12.25 -0.72 0.72
CA ALA A 15 -12.96 0.52 0.42
C ALA A 15 -13.48 1.19 1.68
N VAL A 16 -14.09 0.43 2.60
CA VAL A 16 -14.57 0.95 3.89
C VAL A 16 -13.41 1.54 4.70
N CYS A 17 -12.29 0.84 4.85
CA CYS A 17 -11.15 1.36 5.60
C CYS A 17 -10.55 2.63 4.97
N ILE A 18 -10.44 2.68 3.63
CA ILE A 18 -9.99 3.87 2.90
C ILE A 18 -10.90 5.06 3.21
N THR A 19 -12.23 4.89 3.14
CA THR A 19 -13.18 5.98 3.44
C THR A 19 -13.12 6.46 4.89
N ARG A 20 -12.64 5.62 5.81
CA ARG A 20 -12.47 5.94 7.24
C ARG A 20 -11.06 6.41 7.60
N ALA A 21 -10.15 6.46 6.64
CA ALA A 21 -8.72 6.68 6.88
C ALA A 21 -8.13 5.73 7.95
N GLU A 22 -8.63 4.48 8.00
CA GLU A 22 -8.16 3.46 8.93
C GLU A 22 -6.94 2.72 8.34
N PRO A 23 -5.84 2.55 9.10
CA PRO A 23 -4.69 1.78 8.65
C PRO A 23 -5.02 0.27 8.56
N VAL A 24 -4.62 -0.37 7.46
CA VAL A 24 -4.91 -1.80 7.19
C VAL A 24 -3.64 -2.60 6.98
N LEU A 25 -3.58 -3.79 7.59
CA LEU A 25 -2.55 -4.80 7.37
C LEU A 25 -3.15 -6.03 6.66
N LEU A 26 -2.60 -6.37 5.49
CA LEU A 26 -3.02 -7.56 4.72
C LEU A 26 -2.02 -8.71 4.91
N VAL A 27 -2.47 -9.82 5.48
CA VAL A 27 -1.63 -11.01 5.79
C VAL A 27 -2.12 -12.23 5.02
N GLY A 28 -1.20 -13.10 4.61
CA GLY A 28 -1.48 -14.41 3.99
C GLY A 28 -0.35 -14.83 3.05
N GLU A 29 -0.49 -15.97 2.37
CA GLU A 29 0.54 -16.52 1.46
C GLU A 29 0.94 -15.54 0.34
N THR A 30 2.19 -15.61 -0.12
CA THR A 30 2.65 -14.84 -1.27
C THR A 30 2.02 -15.37 -2.56
N GLY A 31 1.75 -14.49 -3.52
CA GLY A 31 1.18 -14.89 -4.82
C GLY A 31 -0.35 -14.92 -4.90
N VAL A 32 -1.07 -14.75 -3.78
CA VAL A 32 -2.55 -14.70 -3.74
C VAL A 32 -3.15 -13.37 -4.20
N GLY A 33 -2.34 -12.43 -4.68
CA GLY A 33 -2.82 -11.18 -5.30
C GLY A 33 -3.13 -10.02 -4.35
N LYS A 34 -2.66 -10.03 -3.09
CA LYS A 34 -2.82 -8.90 -2.14
C LYS A 34 -2.42 -7.55 -2.74
N THR A 35 -1.21 -7.46 -3.29
CA THR A 35 -0.70 -6.25 -3.94
C THR A 35 -1.57 -5.84 -5.14
N SER A 36 -2.00 -6.82 -5.94
CA SER A 36 -2.87 -6.60 -7.09
C SER A 36 -4.23 -6.04 -6.71
N VAL A 37 -4.81 -6.47 -5.58
CA VAL A 37 -6.08 -5.94 -5.06
C VAL A 37 -5.94 -4.48 -4.63
N VAL A 38 -4.84 -4.12 -3.96
CA VAL A 38 -4.57 -2.72 -3.57
C VAL A 38 -4.36 -1.82 -4.80
N GLN A 39 -3.69 -2.33 -5.84
CA GLN A 39 -3.54 -1.61 -7.11
C GLN A 39 -4.88 -1.44 -7.83
N ALA A 40 -5.71 -2.48 -7.88
CA ALA A 40 -7.03 -2.44 -8.50
C ALA A 40 -7.94 -1.41 -7.82
N ILE A 41 -8.02 -1.43 -6.48
CA ILE A 41 -8.88 -0.48 -5.77
C ILE A 41 -8.41 0.96 -5.97
N ALA A 42 -7.10 1.23 -5.94
CA ALA A 42 -6.56 2.57 -6.18
C ALA A 42 -6.90 3.09 -7.60
N ALA A 43 -6.81 2.21 -8.61
CA ALA A 43 -7.21 2.54 -9.98
C ALA A 43 -8.71 2.85 -10.09
N HIS A 44 -9.56 2.13 -9.36
CA HIS A 44 -11.01 2.35 -9.36
C HIS A 44 -11.46 3.55 -8.53
N THR A 45 -10.76 3.90 -7.45
CA THR A 45 -11.10 5.04 -6.59
C THR A 45 -10.42 6.34 -6.99
N ASN A 46 -9.59 6.31 -8.04
CA ASN A 46 -8.77 7.44 -8.50
C ASN A 46 -7.88 8.02 -7.39
N VAL A 47 -7.40 7.14 -6.50
CA VAL A 47 -6.49 7.49 -5.40
C VAL A 47 -5.06 7.26 -5.86
N ASN A 48 -4.16 8.20 -5.54
CA ASN A 48 -2.75 8.03 -5.82
C ASN A 48 -2.13 6.97 -4.88
N LEU A 49 -1.80 5.81 -5.44
CA LEU A 49 -1.13 4.72 -4.70
C LEU A 49 0.38 4.94 -4.68
N ARG A 50 0.92 5.29 -3.51
CA ARG A 50 2.37 5.26 -3.25
C ARG A 50 2.78 3.89 -2.72
N VAL A 51 3.70 3.24 -3.41
CA VAL A 51 4.29 1.96 -2.97
C VAL A 51 5.66 2.24 -2.38
N VAL A 52 5.90 1.74 -1.17
CA VAL A 52 7.21 1.76 -0.53
C VAL A 52 7.58 0.33 -0.18
N ASN A 53 8.66 -0.17 -0.80
CA ASN A 53 9.15 -1.52 -0.54
C ASN A 53 10.17 -1.45 0.59
N LEU A 54 9.89 -2.15 1.69
CA LEU A 54 10.81 -2.26 2.83
C LEU A 54 11.65 -3.52 2.71
N SER A 55 12.93 -3.38 3.06
CA SER A 55 13.91 -4.46 3.09
C SER A 55 14.77 -4.35 4.35
N GLN A 56 15.66 -5.32 4.56
CA GLN A 56 16.63 -5.29 5.66
C GLN A 56 17.65 -4.14 5.55
N HIS A 57 17.75 -3.50 4.38
CA HIS A 57 18.61 -2.34 4.13
C HIS A 57 17.82 -1.03 4.07
N SER A 58 16.50 -1.07 4.30
CA SER A 58 15.68 0.14 4.34
C SER A 58 15.86 0.83 5.68
N ASP A 59 16.27 2.09 5.64
CA ASP A 59 16.51 2.91 6.81
C ASP A 59 15.36 3.90 7.06
N SER A 60 15.25 4.40 8.30
CA SER A 60 14.22 5.39 8.66
C SER A 60 14.32 6.69 7.83
N SER A 61 15.51 7.02 7.34
CA SER A 61 15.76 8.12 6.42
C SER A 61 15.07 7.97 5.07
N ASP A 62 14.78 6.73 4.63
CA ASP A 62 14.07 6.47 3.37
C ASP A 62 12.57 6.82 3.48
N LEU A 63 12.04 6.86 4.71
CA LEU A 63 10.63 7.13 4.98
C LEU A 63 10.37 8.57 5.45
N ILE A 64 11.23 9.08 6.34
CA ILE A 64 11.04 10.37 7.01
C ILE A 64 11.94 11.45 6.39
N GLY A 65 12.93 11.05 5.58
CA GLY A 65 13.99 11.92 5.08
C GLY A 65 15.18 11.93 6.02
N GLY A 66 16.39 11.84 5.46
CA GLY A 66 17.62 12.14 6.19
C GLY A 66 17.76 13.64 6.39
N SER A 67 18.09 14.07 7.60
CA SER A 67 18.45 15.48 7.83
C SER A 67 19.80 15.75 7.17
N VAL A 68 19.82 16.31 5.96
CA VAL A 68 21.03 16.90 5.38
C VAL A 68 21.30 18.24 6.06
N ILE A 69 21.89 18.19 7.26
CA ILE A 69 22.56 19.35 7.83
C ILE A 69 23.93 19.51 7.19
N GLY A 70 23.98 20.06 5.97
CA GLY A 70 25.25 20.30 5.29
C GLY A 70 25.18 20.49 3.78
N GLU A 71 24.36 21.40 3.29
CA GLU A 71 24.70 22.10 2.04
C GLU A 71 25.15 23.51 2.43
N SER A 72 26.47 23.66 2.60
CA SER A 72 27.10 24.98 2.43
C SER A 72 27.45 25.08 0.95
N ILE A 73 27.00 26.18 0.37
CA ILE A 73 27.30 26.76 -0.96
C ILE A 73 28.59 26.22 -1.60
#